data_AF-A0A7W7YDC7-F1
#
_entry.id   AF-A0A7W7YDC7-F1
#
_cell.length_a   1.000
_cell.length_b   1.000
_cell.length_c   1.000
_cell.angle_alpha   90.00
_cell.angle_beta   90.00
_cell.angle_gamma   90.00
#
_symmetry.space_group_name_H-M   'P 1'
#
loop_
_entity.id
_entity.type
_entity.pdbx_description
1 polymer ?
#
loop_
_entity_poly.entity_id
_entity_poly.type
_entity_poly.pdbx_seq_one_letter_code
_entity_poly.pdbx_strand_id
1 'polypeptide(L)'
;MKPTHLIFALMFLNSGAPLLAEDASPTEQRLRESLKSIAVRLRAAETDRVNLQAAQAQSEVTIKQQAEEIEALKKKLSASAKQAAADQAAARKSIDALTAKLEVRENENAQYQKALEKWKDGFNKAAAVARAKEAERAQAAGSVIELQQKLADRERKNLELYEIGSEILERYKNFGLGKALLAREPFTGTTTVKLKELVQDYADKLQDNKHSPFHDETGKPAPDAKPAAKPAAAPTTAATRP
;
A
#
# COMPACT_ATOMS: atom_id res chain seq x y z
N MET A 1 -7.77 71.63 67.13
CA MET A 1 -7.92 72.55 68.28
C MET A 1 -6.94 73.71 68.10
N LYS A 2 -7.35 74.90 68.57
CA LYS A 2 -6.79 76.23 68.34
C LYS A 2 -5.34 76.40 68.82
N PRO A 3 -4.52 77.23 68.15
CA PRO A 3 -3.34 77.87 68.74
C PRO A 3 -3.75 79.24 69.32
N THR A 4 -3.56 79.49 70.62
CA THR A 4 -3.82 80.82 71.21
C THR A 4 -3.01 81.06 72.49
N HIS A 5 -2.09 82.02 72.36
CA HIS A 5 -1.68 83.09 73.29
C HIS A 5 -1.40 82.79 74.78
N LEU A 6 -0.16 83.13 75.19
CA LEU A 6 0.04 83.94 76.39
C LEU A 6 1.11 85.00 76.13
N ILE A 7 0.64 86.22 75.85
CA ILE A 7 1.40 87.47 75.83
C ILE A 7 0.89 88.27 77.03
N PHE A 8 1.76 88.59 78.00
CA PHE A 8 1.67 89.74 78.92
C PHE A 8 3.02 89.78 79.68
N ALA A 9 4.02 90.62 79.41
CA ALA A 9 4.12 92.07 79.28
C ALA A 9 3.74 92.84 80.56
N LEU A 10 4.72 93.15 81.43
CA LEU A 10 4.79 94.47 82.06
C LEU A 10 6.18 94.81 82.66
N MET A 11 6.78 95.82 82.04
CA MET A 11 7.56 96.96 82.57
C MET A 11 8.70 96.75 83.59
N PHE A 12 9.95 97.04 83.22
CA PHE A 12 10.61 98.36 83.01
C PHE A 12 11.24 98.93 84.30
N LEU A 13 12.58 98.86 84.37
CA LEU A 13 13.47 99.87 84.99
C LEU A 13 14.90 99.54 84.52
N ASN A 14 15.40 100.18 83.47
CA ASN A 14 16.17 101.45 83.46
C ASN A 14 17.67 101.29 83.76
N SER A 15 18.50 101.42 82.71
CA SER A 15 19.75 102.22 82.62
C SER A 15 20.84 101.55 81.78
N GLY A 16 21.44 102.31 80.87
CA GLY A 16 22.86 102.15 80.53
C GLY A 16 23.23 101.94 79.06
N ALA A 17 23.31 103.06 78.31
CA ALA A 17 24.24 103.38 77.22
C ALA A 17 24.22 102.58 75.89
N PRO A 18 24.18 103.28 74.73
CA PRO A 18 24.50 102.70 73.44
C PRO A 18 26.03 102.70 73.28
N LEU A 19 26.64 101.52 73.10
CA LEU A 19 27.98 101.45 72.55
C LEU A 19 27.93 100.91 71.12
N LEU A 20 28.69 101.62 70.31
CA LEU A 20 28.87 101.60 68.88
C LEU A 20 29.00 100.19 68.30
N ALA A 21 28.56 100.08 67.04
CA ALA A 21 29.02 99.05 66.13
C ALA A 21 30.55 99.10 66.07
N GLU A 22 31.17 98.09 66.66
CA GLU A 22 32.61 97.84 66.57
C GLU A 22 32.85 97.01 65.31
N ASP A 23 33.66 97.54 64.39
CA ASP A 23 34.14 96.81 63.23
C ASP A 23 34.84 95.54 63.70
N ALA A 24 34.19 94.40 63.46
CA ALA A 24 34.71 93.08 63.82
C ALA A 24 36.11 92.90 63.26
N SER A 25 37.07 92.62 64.15
CA SER A 25 38.46 92.33 63.80
C SER A 25 38.54 91.26 62.68
N PRO A 26 39.53 91.31 61.77
CA PRO A 26 39.65 90.36 60.65
C PRO A 26 39.72 88.89 61.09
N THR A 27 40.10 88.64 62.35
CA THR A 27 40.06 87.34 63.03
C THR A 27 38.65 86.84 63.34
N GLU A 28 37.74 87.72 63.75
CA GLU A 28 36.34 87.35 64.04
C GLU A 28 35.53 87.08 62.76
N GLN A 29 35.82 87.81 61.68
CA GLN A 29 35.19 87.55 60.38
C GLN A 29 35.57 86.17 59.86
N ARG A 30 36.85 85.79 59.96
CA ARG A 30 37.34 84.43 59.63
C ARG A 30 36.69 83.35 60.50
N LEU A 31 36.46 83.60 61.79
CA LEU A 31 35.77 82.66 62.68
C LEU A 31 34.28 82.51 62.30
N ARG A 32 33.61 83.60 61.92
CA ARG A 32 32.23 83.55 61.42
C ARG A 32 32.14 82.83 60.08
N GLU A 33 33.10 83.04 59.18
CA GLU A 33 33.20 82.33 57.91
C GLU A 33 33.49 80.84 58.10
N SER A 34 34.38 80.48 59.03
CA SER A 34 34.66 79.07 59.35
C SER A 34 33.44 78.39 59.98
N LEU A 35 32.73 79.05 60.90
CA LEU A 35 31.47 78.54 61.45
C LEU A 35 30.38 78.38 60.39
N LYS A 36 30.23 79.35 59.47
CA LYS A 36 29.32 79.21 58.32
C LYS A 36 29.71 78.03 57.43
N SER A 37 31.00 77.84 57.17
CA SER A 37 31.50 76.72 56.37
C SER A 37 31.24 75.36 57.04
N ILE A 38 31.37 75.28 58.37
CA ILE A 38 31.06 74.09 59.16
C ILE A 38 29.55 73.83 59.17
N ALA A 39 28.71 74.86 59.32
CA ALA A 39 27.26 74.73 59.26
C ALA A 39 26.78 74.24 57.87
N VAL A 40 27.39 74.73 56.78
CA VAL A 40 27.12 74.24 55.42
C VAL A 40 27.55 72.78 55.26
N ARG A 41 28.73 72.40 55.78
CA ARG A 41 29.21 71.01 55.76
C ARG A 41 28.33 70.08 56.60
N LEU A 42 27.83 70.54 57.76
CA LEU A 42 26.90 69.78 58.58
C LEU A 42 25.58 69.54 57.85
N ARG A 43 25.01 70.59 57.24
CA ARG A 43 23.79 70.47 56.43
C ARG A 43 23.99 69.54 55.22
N ALA A 44 25.14 69.60 54.57
CA ALA A 44 25.49 68.70 53.48
C ALA A 44 25.60 67.25 53.98
N ALA A 45 26.30 67.01 55.09
CA ALA A 45 26.42 65.68 55.70
C ALA A 45 25.08 65.12 56.21
N GLU A 46 24.19 65.96 56.74
CA GLU A 46 22.81 65.58 57.09
C GLU A 46 22.00 65.19 55.85
N THR A 47 22.13 65.95 54.76
CA THR A 47 21.49 65.63 53.48
C THR A 47 22.02 64.32 52.91
N ASP A 48 23.34 64.10 52.94
CA ASP A 48 23.98 62.85 52.51
C ASP A 48 23.56 61.67 53.38
N ARG A 49 23.43 61.86 54.70
CA ARG A 49 22.93 60.82 55.60
C ARG A 49 21.48 60.44 55.29
N VAL A 50 20.61 61.41 55.05
CA VAL A 50 19.22 61.17 54.65
C VAL A 50 19.16 60.46 53.29
N ASN A 51 19.98 60.89 52.33
CA ASN A 51 20.08 60.27 51.01
C ASN A 51 20.58 58.82 51.08
N LEU A 52 21.62 58.55 51.88
CA LEU A 52 22.15 57.21 52.09
C LEU A 52 21.14 56.32 52.84
N GLN A 53 20.43 56.85 53.83
CA GLN A 53 19.38 56.12 54.54
C GLN A 53 18.20 55.78 53.60
N ALA A 54 17.82 56.70 52.71
CA ALA A 54 16.81 56.44 51.69
C ALA A 54 17.29 55.41 50.66
N ALA A 55 18.54 55.49 50.20
CA ALA A 55 19.14 54.50 49.31
C ALA A 55 19.26 53.11 49.96
N GLN A 56 19.59 53.05 51.25
CA GLN A 56 19.64 51.81 52.02
C GLN A 56 18.25 51.19 52.13
N ALA A 57 17.23 51.97 52.52
CA ALA A 57 15.85 51.49 52.57
C ALA A 57 15.36 50.99 51.20
N GLN A 58 15.69 51.69 50.12
CA GLN A 58 15.35 51.27 48.76
C GLN A 58 16.06 49.96 48.38
N SER A 59 17.34 49.81 48.74
CA SER A 59 18.10 48.58 48.47
C SER A 59 17.55 47.39 49.25
N GLU A 60 17.14 47.58 50.50
CA GLU A 60 16.53 46.53 51.33
C GLU A 60 15.18 46.08 50.76
N VAL A 61 14.38 47.00 50.21
CA VAL A 61 13.13 46.67 49.49
C VAL A 61 13.43 45.87 48.22
N THR A 62 14.38 46.31 47.40
CA THR A 62 14.76 45.60 46.17
C THR A 62 15.33 44.21 46.46
N ILE A 63 16.15 44.04 47.50
CA ILE A 63 16.69 42.73 47.90
C ILE A 63 15.56 41.79 48.32
N LYS A 64 14.56 42.28 49.07
CA LYS A 64 13.38 41.47 49.44
C LYS A 64 12.57 41.06 48.21
N GLN A 65 12.30 41.99 47.30
CA GLN A 65 11.60 41.70 46.04
C GLN A 65 12.35 40.68 45.17
N GLN A 66 13.65 40.86 44.99
CA GLN A 66 14.48 39.91 44.24
C GLN A 66 14.55 38.54 44.92
N ALA A 67 14.59 38.48 46.25
CA ALA A 67 14.55 37.21 46.98
C ALA A 67 13.22 36.46 46.76
N GLU A 68 12.09 37.16 46.78
CA GLU A 68 10.77 36.61 46.48
C GLU A 68 10.67 36.14 45.02
N GLU A 69 11.19 36.92 44.06
CA GLU A 69 11.24 36.53 42.64
C GLU A 69 12.11 35.30 42.41
N ILE A 70 13.29 35.23 43.05
CA ILE A 70 14.18 34.07 42.97
C ILE A 70 13.48 32.83 43.55
N GLU A 71 12.77 32.96 44.68
CA GLU A 71 12.03 31.84 45.26
C GLU A 71 10.89 31.39 44.35
N ALA A 72 10.15 32.33 43.75
CA ALA A 72 9.08 32.05 42.80
C ALA A 72 9.61 31.37 41.52
N LEU A 73 10.73 31.85 40.97
CA LEU A 73 11.38 31.25 39.81
C LEU A 73 11.94 29.87 40.12
N LYS A 74 12.54 29.66 41.31
CA LYS A 74 12.99 28.33 41.77
C LYS A 74 11.82 27.35 41.87
N LYS A 75 10.69 27.78 42.44
CA LYS A 75 9.45 26.97 42.49
C LYS A 75 8.98 26.60 41.09
N LYS A 76 8.87 27.57 40.18
CA LYS A 76 8.48 27.34 38.77
C LYS A 76 9.44 26.39 38.05
N LEU A 77 10.76 26.57 38.20
CA LEU A 77 11.75 25.71 37.58
C LEU A 77 11.65 24.28 38.10
N SER A 78 11.47 24.09 39.42
CA SER A 78 11.30 22.77 40.01
C SER A 78 10.01 22.07 39.53
N ALA A 79 8.91 22.83 39.39
CA ALA A 79 7.65 22.32 38.88
C ALA A 79 7.76 21.93 37.39
N SER A 80 8.35 22.80 36.57
CA SER A 80 8.60 22.55 35.15
C SER A 80 9.54 21.36 34.94
N ALA A 81 10.61 21.23 35.73
CA ALA A 81 11.52 20.09 35.66
C ALA A 81 10.80 18.77 36.00
N LYS A 82 9.93 18.76 37.02
CA LYS A 82 9.11 17.58 37.35
C LYS A 82 8.13 17.24 36.23
N GLN A 83 7.48 18.24 35.64
CA GLN A 83 6.56 18.03 34.53
C GLN A 83 7.29 17.49 33.29
N ALA A 84 8.43 18.09 32.92
CA ALA A 84 9.24 17.62 31.80
C ALA A 84 9.72 16.17 31.99
N ALA A 85 10.11 15.79 33.22
CA ALA A 85 10.47 14.41 33.53
C ALA A 85 9.29 13.44 33.40
N ALA A 86 8.09 13.85 33.86
CA ALA A 86 6.87 13.06 33.71
C ALA A 86 6.47 12.90 32.23
N ASP A 87 6.51 13.98 31.46
CA ASP A 87 6.19 13.99 30.03
C ASP A 87 7.20 13.13 29.24
N GLN A 88 8.50 13.22 29.57
CA GLN A 88 9.52 12.37 28.95
C GLN A 88 9.29 10.89 29.26
N ALA A 89 8.93 10.55 30.50
CA ALA A 89 8.62 9.18 30.87
C ALA A 89 7.35 8.66 30.15
N ALA A 90 6.31 9.50 30.02
CA ALA A 90 5.10 9.16 29.28
C ALA A 90 5.37 8.98 27.78
N ALA A 91 6.16 9.88 27.19
CA ALA A 91 6.57 9.81 25.79
C ALA A 91 7.38 8.53 25.50
N ARG A 92 8.35 8.19 26.36
CA ARG A 92 9.11 6.93 26.24
C ARG A 92 8.19 5.71 26.26
N LYS A 93 7.28 5.62 27.23
CA LYS A 93 6.30 4.52 27.30
C LYS A 93 5.42 4.45 26.05
N SER A 94 5.01 5.60 25.51
CA SER A 94 4.22 5.65 24.27
C SER A 94 5.03 5.19 23.08
N ILE A 95 6.29 5.59 22.97
CA ILE A 95 7.20 5.16 21.90
C ILE A 95 7.41 3.65 21.98
N ASP A 96 7.74 3.11 23.15
CA ASP A 96 7.95 1.68 23.35
C ASP A 96 6.70 0.87 22.99
N ALA A 97 5.51 1.34 23.41
CA ALA A 97 4.25 0.70 23.07
C ALA A 97 3.91 0.77 21.57
N LEU A 98 4.26 1.87 20.89
CA LEU A 98 4.07 2.01 19.44
C LEU A 98 5.04 1.15 18.65
N THR A 99 6.31 1.09 19.07
CA THR A 99 7.32 0.21 18.46
C THR A 99 6.92 -1.25 18.59
N ALA A 100 6.49 -1.70 19.77
CA ALA A 100 5.99 -3.07 19.95
C ALA A 100 4.77 -3.37 19.06
N LYS A 101 3.84 -2.41 18.90
CA LYS A 101 2.71 -2.55 17.97
C LYS A 101 3.14 -2.62 16.51
N LEU A 102 4.15 -1.83 16.11
CA LEU A 102 4.70 -1.88 14.76
C LEU A 102 5.32 -3.24 14.47
N GLU A 103 6.13 -3.78 15.37
CA GLU A 103 6.72 -5.11 15.22
C GLU A 103 5.65 -6.21 15.07
N VAL A 104 4.58 -6.16 15.88
CA VAL A 104 3.45 -7.08 15.74
C VAL A 104 2.79 -6.94 14.37
N ARG A 105 2.55 -5.70 13.90
CA ARG A 105 1.92 -5.45 12.60
C ARG A 105 2.78 -5.84 11.42
N GLU A 106 4.09 -5.64 11.50
CA GLU A 106 5.03 -6.11 10.49
C GLU A 106 5.03 -7.64 10.39
N ASN A 107 5.03 -8.33 11.54
CA ASN A 107 4.92 -9.78 11.59
C ASN A 107 3.59 -10.28 11.01
N GLU A 108 2.47 -9.67 11.38
CA GLU A 108 1.15 -9.99 10.82
C GLU A 108 1.12 -9.78 9.30
N ASN A 109 1.67 -8.66 8.80
CA ASN A 109 1.73 -8.37 7.37
C ASN A 109 2.60 -9.39 6.63
N ALA A 110 3.75 -9.77 7.18
CA ALA A 110 4.59 -10.83 6.62
C ALA A 110 3.85 -12.19 6.56
N GLN A 111 3.04 -12.51 7.57
CA GLN A 111 2.21 -13.72 7.56
C GLN A 111 1.10 -13.65 6.51
N TYR A 112 0.43 -12.50 6.38
CA TYR A 112 -0.59 -12.29 5.35
C TYR A 112 0.00 -12.38 3.94
N GLN A 113 1.18 -11.81 3.70
CA GLN A 113 1.87 -11.92 2.41
C GLN A 113 2.18 -13.39 2.08
N LYS A 114 2.76 -14.15 3.03
CA LYS A 114 3.00 -15.59 2.86
C LYS A 114 1.72 -16.39 2.61
N ALA A 115 0.64 -16.07 3.31
CA ALA A 115 -0.65 -16.71 3.11
C ALA A 115 -1.22 -16.40 1.72
N LEU A 116 -1.09 -15.15 1.27
CA LEU A 116 -1.56 -14.69 -0.03
C LEU A 116 -0.76 -15.33 -1.18
N GLU A 117 0.56 -15.47 -1.04
CA GLU A 117 1.38 -16.24 -1.98
C GLU A 117 0.96 -17.70 -2.05
N LYS A 118 0.79 -18.37 -0.89
CA LYS A 118 0.29 -19.75 -0.85
C LYS A 118 -1.08 -19.91 -1.52
N TRP A 119 -1.98 -18.95 -1.31
CA TRP A 119 -3.30 -18.93 -1.95
C TRP A 119 -3.20 -18.73 -3.45
N LYS A 120 -2.34 -17.82 -3.92
CA LYS A 120 -2.07 -17.63 -5.36
C LYS A 120 -1.50 -18.90 -5.98
N ASP A 121 -0.53 -19.52 -5.34
CA ASP A 121 0.07 -20.77 -5.81
C ASP A 121 -0.95 -21.92 -5.85
N GLY A 122 -1.75 -22.06 -4.80
CA GLY A 122 -2.83 -23.03 -4.73
C GLY A 122 -3.88 -22.81 -5.82
N PHE A 123 -4.28 -21.57 -6.05
CA PHE A 123 -5.22 -21.20 -7.10
C PHE A 123 -4.64 -21.48 -8.49
N ASN A 124 -3.38 -21.10 -8.75
CA ASN A 124 -2.71 -21.35 -10.03
C ASN A 124 -2.59 -22.85 -10.30
N LYS A 125 -2.25 -23.65 -9.28
CA LYS A 125 -2.22 -25.12 -9.38
C LYS A 125 -3.60 -25.70 -9.68
N ALA A 126 -4.64 -25.25 -8.97
CA ALA A 126 -6.02 -25.70 -9.20
C ALA A 126 -6.49 -25.32 -10.61
N ALA A 127 -6.21 -24.10 -11.07
CA ALA A 127 -6.52 -23.64 -12.41
C ALA A 127 -5.76 -24.43 -13.49
N ALA A 128 -4.49 -24.77 -13.25
CA ALA A 128 -3.71 -25.61 -14.16
C ALA A 128 -4.29 -27.03 -14.26
N VAL A 129 -4.65 -27.65 -13.14
CA VAL A 129 -5.30 -28.97 -13.10
C VAL A 129 -6.65 -28.93 -13.83
N ALA A 130 -7.45 -27.90 -13.59
CA ALA A 130 -8.74 -27.74 -14.27
C ALA A 130 -8.57 -27.62 -15.79
N ARG A 131 -7.61 -26.81 -16.26
CA ARG A 131 -7.29 -26.67 -17.69
C ARG A 131 -6.78 -27.97 -18.30
N ALA A 132 -5.90 -28.69 -17.60
CA ALA A 132 -5.40 -29.99 -18.04
C ALA A 132 -6.54 -31.01 -18.16
N LYS A 133 -7.42 -31.08 -17.17
CA LYS A 133 -8.58 -31.97 -17.19
C LYS A 133 -9.57 -31.62 -18.30
N GLU A 134 -9.77 -30.34 -18.58
CA GLU A 134 -10.64 -29.93 -19.68
C GLU A 134 -10.02 -30.25 -21.05
N ALA A 135 -8.70 -30.10 -21.19
CA ALA A 135 -7.99 -30.53 -22.39
C ALA A 135 -8.06 -32.06 -22.60
N GLU A 136 -7.87 -32.86 -21.54
CA GLU A 136 -8.04 -34.32 -21.58
C GLU A 136 -9.47 -34.71 -21.98
N ARG A 137 -10.48 -34.03 -21.43
CA ARG A 137 -11.89 -34.28 -21.82
C ARG A 137 -12.15 -33.93 -23.28
N ALA A 138 -11.63 -32.81 -23.76
CA ALA A 138 -11.77 -32.42 -25.16
C ALA A 138 -11.11 -33.43 -26.10
N GLN A 139 -9.91 -33.92 -25.76
CA GLN A 139 -9.23 -34.98 -26.51
C GLN A 139 -10.02 -36.29 -26.49
N ALA A 140 -10.48 -36.73 -25.31
CA ALA A 140 -11.28 -37.94 -25.18
C ALA A 140 -12.60 -37.85 -25.97
N ALA A 141 -13.28 -36.70 -25.92
CA ALA A 141 -14.48 -36.45 -26.71
C ALA A 141 -14.19 -36.51 -28.23
N GLY A 142 -13.06 -35.96 -28.68
CA GLY A 142 -12.59 -36.08 -30.06
C GLY A 142 -12.37 -37.54 -30.48
N SER A 143 -11.63 -38.31 -29.68
CA SER A 143 -11.38 -39.73 -29.94
C SER A 143 -12.67 -40.55 -29.96
N VAL A 144 -13.65 -40.24 -29.10
CA VAL A 144 -14.96 -40.90 -29.12
C VAL A 144 -15.68 -40.64 -30.44
N ILE A 145 -15.67 -39.41 -30.95
CA ILE A 145 -16.29 -39.07 -32.24
C ILE A 145 -15.60 -39.82 -33.39
N GLU A 146 -14.27 -39.84 -33.41
CA GLU A 146 -13.50 -40.58 -34.43
C GLU A 146 -13.79 -42.08 -34.39
N LEU A 147 -13.86 -42.67 -33.19
CA LEU A 147 -14.19 -44.08 -33.02
C LEU A 147 -15.64 -44.38 -33.44
N GLN A 148 -16.59 -43.50 -33.14
CA GLN A 148 -17.97 -43.62 -33.59
C GLN A 148 -18.07 -43.57 -35.12
N GLN A 149 -17.34 -42.65 -35.78
CA GLN A 149 -17.30 -42.59 -37.25
C GLN A 149 -16.70 -43.86 -37.85
N LYS A 150 -15.56 -44.33 -37.33
CA LYS A 150 -14.92 -45.58 -37.76
C LYS A 150 -15.85 -46.78 -37.56
N LEU A 151 -16.61 -46.82 -36.47
CA LEU A 151 -17.55 -47.89 -36.18
C LEU A 151 -18.73 -47.86 -37.16
N ALA A 152 -19.33 -46.69 -37.39
CA ALA A 152 -20.41 -46.52 -38.38
C ALA A 152 -19.96 -46.88 -39.81
N ASP A 153 -18.74 -46.50 -40.20
CA ASP A 153 -18.17 -46.88 -41.50
C ASP A 153 -17.95 -48.39 -41.62
N ARG A 154 -17.48 -49.04 -40.55
CA ARG A 154 -17.32 -50.51 -40.51
C ARG A 154 -18.67 -51.23 -40.54
N GLU A 155 -19.67 -50.73 -39.82
CA GLU A 155 -21.03 -51.27 -39.85
C GLU A 155 -21.63 -51.17 -41.25
N ARG A 156 -21.48 -50.01 -41.93
CA ARG A 156 -21.90 -49.83 -43.32
C ARG A 156 -21.24 -50.83 -44.26
N LYS A 157 -19.90 -50.95 -44.22
CA LYS A 157 -19.17 -51.93 -45.05
C LYS A 157 -19.56 -53.37 -44.74
N ASN A 158 -19.86 -53.69 -43.48
CA ASN A 158 -20.31 -55.03 -43.08
C ASN A 158 -21.68 -55.36 -43.68
N LEU A 159 -22.63 -54.41 -43.62
CA LEU A 159 -23.93 -54.55 -44.27
C LEU A 159 -23.80 -54.72 -45.78
N GLU A 160 -22.98 -53.90 -46.43
CA GLU A 160 -22.70 -54.01 -47.88
C GLU A 160 -22.09 -55.37 -48.26
N LEU A 161 -21.13 -55.88 -47.47
CA LEU A 161 -20.56 -57.21 -47.66
C LEU A 161 -21.61 -58.32 -47.48
N TYR A 162 -22.51 -58.18 -46.50
CA TYR A 162 -23.58 -59.14 -46.27
C TYR A 162 -24.58 -59.15 -47.44
N GLU A 163 -24.98 -57.96 -47.93
CA GLU A 163 -25.83 -57.81 -49.12
C GLU A 163 -25.18 -58.46 -50.35
N ILE A 164 -23.93 -58.14 -50.65
CA ILE A 164 -23.18 -58.76 -51.76
C ILE A 164 -23.12 -60.28 -51.59
N GLY A 165 -22.81 -60.79 -50.40
CA GLY A 165 -22.76 -62.22 -50.10
C GLY A 165 -24.10 -62.91 -50.31
N SER A 166 -25.19 -62.28 -49.88
CA SER A 166 -26.56 -62.78 -50.09
C SER A 166 -26.95 -62.77 -51.57
N GLU A 167 -26.57 -61.75 -52.34
CA GLU A 167 -26.82 -61.67 -53.78
C GLU A 167 -26.09 -62.81 -54.52
N ILE A 168 -24.84 -63.11 -54.14
CA ILE A 168 -24.07 -64.23 -54.69
C ILE A 168 -24.77 -65.56 -54.41
N LEU A 169 -25.20 -65.79 -53.16
CA LEU A 169 -25.91 -67.01 -52.76
C LEU A 169 -27.25 -67.17 -53.50
N GLU A 170 -28.01 -66.08 -53.64
CA GLU A 170 -29.28 -66.07 -54.37
C GLU A 170 -29.07 -66.37 -55.86
N ARG A 171 -28.08 -65.76 -56.49
CA ARG A 171 -27.72 -66.06 -57.89
C ARG A 171 -27.26 -67.50 -58.05
N TYR A 172 -26.46 -68.04 -57.12
CA TYR A 172 -26.05 -69.44 -57.14
C TYR A 172 -27.24 -70.39 -57.04
N LYS A 173 -28.19 -70.11 -56.13
CA LYS A 173 -29.44 -70.87 -55.99
C LYS A 173 -30.28 -70.82 -57.28
N ASN A 174 -30.45 -69.64 -57.87
CA ASN A 174 -31.22 -69.45 -59.11
C ASN A 174 -30.54 -70.11 -60.32
N PHE A 175 -29.21 -70.09 -60.39
CA PHE A 175 -28.45 -70.77 -61.45
C PHE A 175 -28.53 -72.30 -61.29
N GLY A 176 -28.44 -72.81 -60.06
CA GLY A 176 -28.57 -74.24 -59.76
C GLY A 176 -29.97 -74.79 -60.04
N LEU A 177 -31.03 -74.02 -59.80
CA LEU A 177 -32.41 -74.46 -60.02
C LEU A 177 -32.91 -74.21 -61.46
N GLY A 178 -32.54 -73.07 -62.06
CA GLY A 178 -33.02 -72.68 -63.40
C GLY A 178 -32.21 -73.27 -64.55
N LYS A 179 -30.89 -73.45 -64.40
CA LYS A 179 -30.06 -74.04 -65.46
C LYS A 179 -29.95 -75.56 -65.39
N ALA A 180 -30.07 -76.20 -64.23
CA ALA A 180 -30.10 -77.68 -64.18
C ALA A 180 -31.31 -78.26 -64.92
N LEU A 181 -32.42 -77.51 -65.04
CA LEU A 181 -33.58 -77.90 -65.84
C LEU A 181 -33.44 -77.63 -67.34
N LEU A 182 -32.64 -76.64 -67.75
CA LEU A 182 -32.49 -76.23 -69.16
C LEU A 182 -31.21 -76.78 -69.83
N ALA A 183 -30.19 -77.15 -69.04
CA ALA A 183 -28.88 -77.58 -69.55
C ALA A 183 -28.76 -79.10 -69.59
N ARG A 184 -29.28 -79.70 -70.66
CA ARG A 184 -28.65 -80.90 -71.26
C ARG A 184 -27.57 -80.52 -72.28
N GLU A 185 -27.02 -79.31 -72.18
CA GLU A 185 -25.93 -78.84 -73.03
C GLU A 185 -24.71 -78.41 -72.20
N PRO A 186 -23.48 -78.78 -72.63
CA PRO A 186 -22.25 -78.48 -71.91
C PRO A 186 -21.92 -76.99 -71.95
N PHE A 187 -21.32 -76.48 -70.88
CA PHE A 187 -20.83 -75.09 -70.76
C PHE A 187 -19.93 -74.70 -71.95
N THR A 188 -20.49 -74.02 -72.96
CA THR A 188 -19.75 -73.50 -74.12
C THR A 188 -19.01 -72.22 -73.75
N GLY A 189 -17.91 -71.92 -74.46
CA GLY A 189 -16.94 -70.86 -74.08
C GLY A 189 -17.52 -69.47 -73.76
N THR A 190 -18.64 -69.08 -74.36
CA THR A 190 -19.33 -67.80 -74.06
C THR A 190 -19.95 -67.77 -72.67
N THR A 191 -20.47 -68.91 -72.18
CA THR A 191 -20.98 -69.02 -70.80
C THR A 191 -19.88 -69.00 -69.76
N THR A 192 -18.72 -69.59 -70.08
CA THR A 192 -17.52 -69.57 -69.23
C THR A 192 -16.97 -68.15 -69.08
N VAL A 193 -16.95 -67.35 -70.16
CA VAL A 193 -16.51 -65.94 -70.09
C VAL A 193 -17.44 -65.09 -69.23
N LYS A 194 -18.76 -65.20 -69.41
CA LYS A 194 -19.74 -64.49 -68.57
C LYS A 194 -19.66 -64.86 -67.09
N LEU A 195 -19.33 -66.12 -66.78
CA LEU A 195 -19.17 -66.57 -65.41
C LEU A 195 -17.88 -66.02 -64.79
N LYS A 196 -16.79 -65.93 -65.57
CA LYS A 196 -15.53 -65.29 -65.15
C LYS A 196 -15.72 -63.79 -64.90
N GLU A 197 -16.43 -63.09 -65.78
CA GLU A 197 -16.75 -61.66 -65.61
C GLU A 197 -17.55 -61.42 -64.32
N LEU A 198 -18.60 -62.23 -64.08
CA LEU A 198 -19.38 -62.12 -62.85
C LEU A 198 -18.55 -62.43 -61.58
N VAL A 199 -17.68 -63.43 -61.63
CA VAL A 199 -16.76 -63.75 -60.52
C VAL A 199 -15.79 -62.60 -60.27
N GLN A 200 -15.31 -61.96 -61.34
CA GLN A 200 -14.43 -60.80 -61.24
C GLN A 200 -15.15 -59.59 -60.67
N ASP A 201 -16.36 -59.25 -61.14
CA ASP A 201 -17.17 -58.14 -60.61
C ASP A 201 -17.45 -58.31 -59.11
N TYR A 202 -17.77 -59.53 -58.66
CA TYR A 202 -17.97 -59.80 -57.24
C TYR A 202 -16.67 -59.82 -56.45
N ALA A 203 -15.57 -60.31 -57.04
CA ALA A 203 -14.25 -60.22 -56.42
C ALA A 203 -13.85 -58.75 -56.18
N ASP A 204 -14.09 -57.87 -57.15
CA ASP A 204 -13.81 -56.44 -57.06
C ASP A 204 -14.68 -55.79 -55.97
N LYS A 205 -16.00 -56.05 -55.96
CA LYS A 205 -16.91 -55.57 -54.89
C LYS A 205 -16.53 -56.07 -53.49
N LEU A 206 -16.06 -57.31 -53.37
CA LEU A 206 -15.57 -57.88 -52.11
C LEU A 206 -14.25 -57.24 -51.67
N GLN A 207 -13.35 -56.91 -52.59
CA GLN A 207 -12.11 -56.20 -52.25
C GLN A 207 -12.40 -54.75 -51.82
N ASP A 208 -13.28 -54.04 -52.54
CA ASP A 208 -13.61 -52.64 -52.26
C ASP A 208 -14.22 -52.44 -50.86
N ASN A 209 -15.01 -53.41 -50.40
CA ASN A 209 -15.66 -53.36 -49.08
C ASN A 209 -14.86 -54.05 -47.97
N LYS A 210 -13.73 -54.70 -48.29
CA LYS A 210 -12.89 -55.35 -47.27
C LYS A 210 -12.20 -54.30 -46.41
N HIS A 211 -12.45 -54.35 -45.10
CA HIS A 211 -11.74 -53.50 -44.16
C HIS A 211 -10.26 -53.89 -44.10
N SER A 212 -9.36 -52.99 -44.50
CA SER A 212 -7.91 -53.16 -44.36
C SER A 212 -7.37 -52.10 -43.39
N PRO A 213 -6.77 -52.51 -42.25
CA PRO A 213 -6.28 -51.57 -41.24
C PRO A 213 -5.10 -50.70 -41.71
N PHE A 214 -4.51 -50.99 -42.88
CA PHE A 214 -3.35 -50.27 -43.43
C PHE A 214 -3.71 -49.28 -44.56
N HIS A 215 -4.95 -49.28 -45.06
CA HIS A 215 -5.40 -48.32 -46.08
C HIS A 215 -6.06 -47.06 -45.49
N ASP A 216 -6.34 -47.04 -44.18
CA ASP A 216 -6.94 -45.88 -43.50
C ASP A 216 -5.91 -44.77 -43.15
N GLU A 217 -4.61 -45.02 -43.31
CA GLU A 217 -3.55 -44.06 -42.94
C GLU A 217 -3.15 -43.08 -44.07
N THR A 218 -3.65 -43.26 -45.30
CA THR A 218 -3.19 -42.48 -46.47
C THR A 218 -4.21 -41.47 -47.00
N GLY A 219 -5.05 -40.88 -46.14
CA GLY A 219 -6.20 -40.14 -46.67
C GLY A 219 -6.86 -39.04 -45.85
N LYS A 220 -6.13 -38.25 -45.06
CA LYS A 220 -6.54 -36.84 -44.82
C LYS A 220 -5.34 -35.99 -44.38
N PRO A 221 -4.81 -35.10 -45.24
CA PRO A 221 -3.91 -34.06 -44.76
C PRO A 221 -4.70 -33.16 -43.80
N ALA A 222 -4.07 -32.86 -42.65
CA ALA A 222 -4.51 -31.80 -41.77
C ALA A 222 -4.74 -30.52 -42.58
N PRO A 223 -5.77 -29.70 -42.28
CA PRO A 223 -5.84 -28.38 -42.87
C PRO A 223 -4.66 -27.57 -42.34
N ASP A 224 -3.60 -27.49 -43.14
CA ASP A 224 -2.50 -26.59 -42.92
C ASP A 224 -3.06 -25.18 -42.73
N ALA A 225 -2.76 -24.64 -41.54
CA ALA A 225 -2.84 -23.24 -41.24
C ALA A 225 -2.13 -22.45 -42.35
N LYS A 226 -2.92 -21.73 -43.16
CA LYS A 226 -2.39 -20.75 -44.12
C LYS A 226 -2.22 -19.40 -43.40
N PRO A 227 -1.10 -18.69 -43.63
CA PRO A 227 -0.48 -17.79 -42.67
C PRO A 227 -1.09 -16.39 -42.61
N ALA A 228 -0.81 -15.75 -41.48
CA ALA A 228 -1.09 -14.37 -41.14
C ALA A 228 -0.90 -13.39 -42.31
N ALA A 229 -1.91 -12.55 -42.49
CA ALA A 229 -1.88 -11.39 -43.35
C ALA A 229 -0.75 -10.43 -42.95
N LYS A 230 -0.05 -9.93 -43.97
CA LYS A 230 0.95 -8.87 -43.89
C LYS A 230 0.32 -7.58 -43.32
N PRO A 231 1.07 -6.72 -42.58
CA PRO A 231 0.50 -5.64 -41.80
C PRO A 231 0.03 -4.48 -42.70
N ALA A 232 -1.22 -4.06 -42.51
CA ALA A 232 -1.73 -2.80 -43.04
C ALA A 232 -1.26 -1.63 -42.16
N ALA A 233 -0.88 -0.58 -42.87
CA ALA A 233 -0.46 0.75 -42.45
C ALA A 233 -0.96 1.27 -41.08
N ALA A 234 -0.03 1.89 -40.36
CA ALA A 234 -0.26 2.76 -39.23
C ALA A 234 -1.14 3.98 -39.59
N PRO A 235 -2.06 4.41 -38.70
CA PRO A 235 -2.46 5.80 -38.63
C PRO A 235 -1.62 6.51 -37.57
N THR A 236 -0.92 7.54 -38.01
CA THR A 236 -0.30 8.59 -37.19
C THR A 236 -1.37 9.25 -36.31
N THR A 237 -1.36 8.99 -35.00
CA THR A 237 -1.94 9.91 -34.01
C THR A 237 -0.83 10.78 -33.45
N ALA A 238 -0.82 12.01 -33.95
CA ALA A 238 -0.03 13.11 -33.43
C ALA A 238 -0.37 13.38 -31.97
N ALA A 239 0.68 13.75 -31.23
CA ALA A 239 0.63 14.37 -29.92
C ALA A 239 -0.36 15.54 -29.90
N THR A 240 -1.09 15.72 -28.79
CA THR A 240 -1.27 17.02 -28.15
C THR A 240 -1.67 16.80 -26.70
N ARG A 241 -0.76 17.18 -25.80
CA ARG A 241 -1.01 17.44 -24.38
C ARG A 241 -1.27 18.96 -24.26
N PRO A 242 -2.14 19.39 -23.34
CA PRO A 242 -1.66 20.31 -22.32
C PRO A 242 -1.61 19.66 -20.93
#